data_AF-A0A177KHN4-F1
#
_entry.id   AF-A0A177KHN4-F1
#
_cell.length_a   1.000
_cell.length_b   1.000
_cell.length_c   1.000
_cell.angle_alpha   90.00
_cell.angle_beta   90.00
_cell.angle_gamma   90.00
#
_symmetry.space_group_name_H-M   'P 1'
#
loop_
_entity.id
_entity.type
_entity.pdbx_description
1 polymer ?
#
loop_
_entity_poly.entity_id
_entity_poly.type
_entity_poly.pdbx_seq_one_letter_code
_entity_poly.pdbx_strand_id
1 'polypeptide(L)' 'MAGPGSIALISIAALIIFGPSKLPELGRSLGTTLREFKQSTRGLMADDDEKHTK' A
#
# COMPACT_ATOMS: atom_id res chain seq x y z
N MET A 1 -26.94 -1.92 5.54
CA MET A 1 -26.14 -3.07 5.09
C MET A 1 -25.50 -2.70 3.76
N ALA A 2 -24.27 -2.20 3.77
CA ALA A 2 -23.55 -1.88 2.54
C ALA A 2 -23.03 -3.20 1.93
N GLY A 3 -23.73 -3.70 0.91
CA GLY A 3 -23.34 -4.92 0.22
C GLY A 3 -22.19 -4.68 -0.77
N PRO A 4 -21.54 -5.74 -1.28
CA PRO A 4 -20.45 -5.65 -2.27
C PRO A 4 -20.79 -4.77 -3.49
N GLY A 5 -22.06 -4.70 -3.88
CA GLY A 5 -22.53 -3.84 -4.98
C GLY A 5 -22.32 -2.34 -4.75
N SER A 6 -22.37 -1.86 -3.49
CA SER A 6 -22.15 -0.44 -3.18
C SER A 6 -20.69 -0.03 -3.42
N ILE A 7 -19.74 -0.88 -3.02
CA ILE A 7 -18.31 -0.66 -3.24
C ILE A 7 -17.99 -0.69 -4.74
N ALA A 8 -18.61 -1.60 -5.50
CA ALA A 8 -18.41 -1.69 -6.95
C ALA A 8 -18.88 -0.41 -7.68
N LEU A 9 -20.05 0.14 -7.32
CA LEU A 9 -20.55 1.38 -7.90
C LEU A 9 -19.63 2.57 -7.64
N ILE A 10 -19.16 2.71 -6.39
CA ILE A 10 -18.21 3.78 -6.02
C ILE A 10 -16.90 3.62 -6.78
N SER A 11 -16.39 2.39 -6.90
CA SER A 11 -15.17 2.10 -7.64
C SER A 11 -15.33 2.47 -9.12
N ILE A 12 -16.44 2.13 -9.76
CA ILE A 12 -16.71 2.50 -11.16
C ILE A 12 -16.76 4.02 -11.33
N ALA A 13 -17.45 4.74 -10.44
CA ALA A 13 -17.49 6.21 -10.49
C ALA A 13 -16.09 6.83 -10.32
N ALA A 14 -15.31 6.34 -9.35
CA ALA A 14 -13.93 6.76 -9.15
C ALA A 14 -13.05 6.44 -10.37
N LEU A 15 -13.25 5.27 -11.00
CA LEU A 15 -12.52 4.86 -12.20
C LEU A 15 -12.84 5.71 -13.43
N ILE A 16 -14.03 6.30 -13.51
CA ILE A 16 -14.36 7.26 -14.59
C ILE A 16 -13.59 8.57 -14.38
N ILE A 17 -13.50 9.04 -13.14
CA ILE A 17 -12.80 10.30 -12.80
C ILE A 17 -11.28 10.14 -12.92
N PHE A 18 -10.74 9.08 -12.33
CA PHE A 18 -9.29 8.83 -12.26
C PHE A 18 -8.77 8.01 -13.44
N GLY A 19 -9.60 7.19 -14.08
CA GLY A 19 -9.19 6.26 -15.13
C GLY A 19 -8.72 4.90 -14.58
N PRO A 20 -9.05 3.77 -15.25
CA PRO A 20 -8.64 2.42 -14.81
C PRO A 20 -7.13 2.20 -14.82
N SER A 21 -6.38 2.94 -15.64
CA SER A 21 -4.92 2.86 -15.70
C SER A 21 -4.22 3.56 -14.54
N LYS A 22 -4.88 4.47 -13.82
CA LYS A 22 -4.26 5.20 -12.69
C LYS A 22 -4.15 4.35 -11.43
N LEU A 23 -5.10 3.45 -11.17
CA LEU A 23 -4.99 2.52 -10.03
C LEU A 23 -3.74 1.62 -10.09
N PRO A 24 -3.41 0.94 -11.20
CA PRO A 24 -2.19 0.13 -11.29
C PRO A 24 -0.92 0.98 -11.31
N GLU A 25 -0.95 2.19 -11.87
CA GLU A 25 0.17 3.13 -11.84
C GLU A 25 0.50 3.57 -10.41
N LEU A 26 -0.53 3.99 -9.64
CA LEU A 26 -0.41 4.32 -8.22
C LEU A 26 -0.01 3.12 -7.37
N GLY A 27 -0.56 1.93 -7.64
CA GLY A 27 -0.18 0.70 -6.95
C GLY A 27 1.29 0.34 -7.14
N ARG A 28 1.85 0.58 -8.34
CA ARG A 28 3.28 0.36 -8.62
C ARG A 28 4.17 1.36 -7.88
N SER A 29 3.83 2.65 -7.88
CA SER A 29 4.64 3.67 -7.18
C SER A 29 4.60 3.48 -5.67
N LEU A 30 3.40 3.33 -5.10
CA LEU A 30 3.20 3.05 -3.67
C LEU A 30 3.83 1.71 -3.28
N GLY A 31 3.74 0.69 -4.13
CA GLY A 31 4.34 -0.62 -3.88
C GLY A 31 5.87 -0.55 -3.78
N THR A 32 6.52 0.23 -4.64
CA THR A 32 7.97 0.48 -4.54
C THR A 32 8.32 1.21 -3.24
N THR A 33 7.59 2.28 -2.90
CA THR A 33 7.79 3.01 -1.64
C THR A 33 7.60 2.11 -0.41
N LEU A 34 6.54 1.29 -0.37
CA LEU A 34 6.28 0.38 0.73
C LEU A 34 7.35 -0.72 0.84
N ARG A 35 7.88 -1.18 -0.30
CA ARG A 35 8.98 -2.17 -0.33
C ARG A 35 10.26 -1.58 0.27
N GLU A 36 10.63 -0.38 -0.13
CA GLU A 36 11.80 0.33 0.42
C GLU A 36 11.59 0.64 1.90
N PHE A 37 10.41 1.16 2.27
CA PHE A 37 10.05 1.44 3.67
C PHE A 37 10.17 0.19 4.55
N LYS A 38 9.66 -0.96 4.08
CA LYS A 38 9.80 -2.25 4.76
C LYS A 38 11.27 -2.65 4.94
N GLN A 39 12.10 -2.49 3.91
CA GLN A 39 13.52 -2.84 3.97
C GLN A 39 14.28 -1.96 4.98
N SER A 40 14.05 -0.64 4.94
CA SER A 40 14.63 0.29 5.90
C SER A 40 14.19 -0.01 7.33
N THR A 41 12.90 -0.26 7.54
CA THR A 41 12.35 -0.59 8.86
C THR A 41 12.94 -1.89 9.43
N ARG A 42 13.15 -2.90 8.57
CA ARG A 42 13.75 -4.18 8.99
C ARG A 42 15.21 -4.03 9.45
N GLY A 43 15.98 -3.16 8.79
CA GLY A 43 17.34 -2.85 9.22
C GLY A 43 17.39 -2.16 10.58
N LEU A 44 16.44 -1.25 10.85
CA LEU A 44 16.32 -0.57 12.13
C LEU A 44 15.89 -1.51 13.26
N MET A 45 14.92 -2.40 13.01
CA MET A 45 14.48 -3.39 14.01
C MET A 45 15.56 -4.44 14.30
N ALA A 46 16.35 -4.83 13.31
CA ALA A 46 17.45 -5.77 13.51
C ALA A 46 18.58 -5.20 14.39
N ASP A 47 18.89 -3.90 14.29
CA ASP A 47 19.91 -3.25 15.15
C ASP A 47 19.44 -3.12 16.63
N ASP A 48 18.12 -3.04 16.85
CA ASP A 48 17.51 -2.92 18.18
C ASP A 48 17.48 -4.26 18.95
N ASP A 49 17.23 -5.38 18.25
CA ASP A 49 17.28 -6.73 18.83
C ASP A 49 18.72 -7.14 19.26
N GLU A 50 19.76 -6.68 18.55
CA GLU A 50 21.17 -7.01 18.88
C GLU A 50 21.72 -6.25 20.09
N LYS A 51 21.15 -5.10 20.45
CA LYS A 51 21.54 -4.31 21.63
C LYS A 51 20.94 -4.80 22.95
N HIS A 52 19.89 -5.63 22.93
CA HIS A 52 19.20 -6.09 24.14
C HIS A 52 19.77 -7.40 24.73
N THR A 53 20.75 -8.02 24.06
CA THR A 53 21.41 -9.27 24.48
C THR A 53 22.85 -9.08 24.97
N LYS A 54 23.21 -7.88 25.42
CA LYS A 54 24.51 -7.60 26.05
C LYS A 54 24.37 -6.91 27.39
#